data_AF-A0A2V6I9L1-F1
#
_entry.id   AF-A0A2V6I9L1-F1
#
_cell.length_a   1.000
_cell.length_b   1.000
_cell.length_c   1.000
_cell.angle_alpha   90.00
_cell.angle_beta   90.00
_cell.angle_gamma   90.00
#
_symmetry.space_group_name_H-M   'P 1'
#
loop_
_entity.id
_entity.type
_entity.pdbx_description
1 polymer ?
#
loop_
_entity_poly.entity_id
_entity_poly.type
_entity_poly.pdbx_seq_one_letter_code
_entity_poly.pdbx_strand_id
1 'polypeptide(L)'
;RALYVYRNGNPIGRAAVEIDGRGSLGDHVYSLLEGTTDRQSSLAPGRFARRWMSVTSGGRSVPAEKIAARLRINPEFAQKVYDTLQPGTTVIITDQPVVRSRGNAAILEG
;
A
#
# COMPACT_ATOMS: atom_id res chain seq x y z
N ARG A 1 8.21 -4.07 10.31
CA ARG A 1 6.90 -3.53 9.89
C ARG A 1 6.21 -4.58 9.04
N ALA A 2 4.91 -4.45 8.75
CA ALA A 2 4.19 -5.45 7.96
C ALA A 2 3.27 -4.79 6.94
N LEU A 3 3.13 -5.45 5.79
CA LEU A 3 2.13 -5.15 4.79
C LEU A 3 1.09 -6.26 4.79
N TYR A 4 -0.16 -5.87 4.61
CA TYR A 4 -1.31 -6.76 4.52
C TYR A 4 -2.03 -6.47 3.22
N VAL A 5 -2.49 -7.52 2.55
CA VAL A 5 -3.28 -7.42 1.33
C VAL A 5 -4.62 -8.07 1.57
N TYR A 6 -5.68 -7.32 1.28
CA TYR A 6 -7.06 -7.77 1.40
C TYR A 6 -7.73 -7.71 0.04
N ARG A 7 -8.66 -8.63 -0.20
CA ARG A 7 -9.57 -8.60 -1.34
C ARG A 7 -10.97 -8.93 -0.82
N ASN A 8 -11.92 -8.04 -1.07
CA ASN A 8 -13.30 -8.18 -0.58
C ASN A 8 -13.36 -8.40 0.95
N GLY A 9 -12.52 -7.69 1.71
CA GLY A 9 -12.41 -7.83 3.16
C GLY A 9 -11.62 -9.05 3.67
N ASN A 10 -11.33 -10.03 2.81
CA ASN A 10 -10.58 -11.23 3.20
C ASN A 10 -9.07 -11.04 3.04
N PRO A 11 -8.23 -11.41 4.03
CA PRO A 11 -6.79 -11.34 3.91
C PRO A 11 -6.29 -12.38 2.90
N ILE A 12 -5.57 -11.93 1.88
CA ILE A 12 -4.99 -12.78 0.82
C ILE A 12 -3.45 -12.75 0.82
N GLY A 13 -2.83 -11.91 1.64
CA GLY A 13 -1.38 -11.82 1.73
C GLY A 13 -0.89 -11.04 2.93
N ARG A 14 0.32 -11.41 3.40
CA ARG A 14 1.06 -10.69 4.42
C ARG A 14 2.55 -10.83 4.14
N ALA A 15 3.29 -9.74 4.30
CA ALA A 15 4.75 -9.75 4.20
C ALA A 15 5.39 -8.87 5.27
N ALA A 16 6.62 -9.21 5.63
CA ALA A 16 7.49 -8.28 6.34
C ALA A 16 7.88 -7.14 5.39
N VAL A 17 7.98 -5.93 5.94
CA VAL A 17 8.43 -4.74 5.23
C VAL A 17 9.57 -4.10 6.00
N GLU A 18 10.66 -3.90 5.28
CA GLU A 18 11.79 -3.07 5.71
C GLU A 18 11.64 -1.69 5.08
N ILE A 19 12.13 -0.68 5.80
CA ILE A 19 12.04 0.72 5.38
C ILE A 19 13.44 1.30 5.41
N ASP A 20 13.91 1.74 4.26
CA ASP A 20 15.19 2.39 4.07
C ASP A 20 15.12 3.89 4.43
N GLY A 21 16.27 4.41 4.86
CA GLY A 21 16.44 5.81 5.25
C GLY A 21 15.90 6.14 6.64
N ARG A 22 15.99 7.42 7.01
CA ARG A 22 15.55 7.93 8.31
C ARG A 22 14.20 8.63 8.21
N GLY A 23 13.55 8.82 9.35
CA GLY A 23 12.25 9.49 9.44
C GLY A 23 11.07 8.58 9.11
N SER A 24 9.89 9.00 9.56
CA SER A 24 8.64 8.26 9.37
C SER A 24 8.22 8.27 7.89
N LEU A 25 7.31 7.36 7.51
CA LEU A 25 6.72 7.41 6.16
C LEU A 25 5.58 8.45 6.11
N GLY A 26 4.91 8.67 7.24
CA GLY A 26 3.72 9.47 7.37
C GLY A 26 2.45 8.67 7.07
N ASP A 27 1.32 9.34 7.17
CA ASP A 27 0.01 8.78 6.87
C ASP A 27 -0.41 9.18 5.45
N HIS A 28 -0.60 8.20 4.56
CA HIS A 28 -0.95 8.43 3.16
C HIS A 28 -2.00 7.43 2.69
N VAL A 29 -2.89 7.89 1.81
CA VAL A 29 -3.84 7.05 1.10
C VAL A 29 -3.66 7.28 -0.39
N TYR A 30 -3.57 6.18 -1.14
CA TYR A 30 -3.46 6.19 -2.59
C TYR A 30 -4.56 5.34 -3.21
N SER A 31 -5.10 5.78 -4.34
CA SER A 31 -6.01 5.00 -5.17
C SER A 31 -5.34 4.69 -6.51
N LEU A 32 -5.45 3.43 -6.94
CA LEU A 32 -4.92 2.96 -8.22
C LEU A 32 -5.80 3.46 -9.37
N LEU A 33 -5.20 4.18 -10.31
CA LEU A 33 -5.82 4.56 -11.57
C LEU A 33 -5.62 3.46 -12.63
N GLU A 34 -6.35 3.59 -13.74
CA GLU A 34 -6.18 2.72 -14.89
C GLU A 34 -4.81 2.88 -15.58
N GLY A 35 -4.29 1.77 -16.09
CA GLY A 35 -3.04 1.72 -16.85
C GLY A 35 -1.76 1.72 -16.02
N THR A 36 -0.64 1.98 -16.69
CA THR A 36 0.71 2.06 -16.13
C THR A 36 1.39 3.35 -16.55
N THR A 37 2.50 3.67 -15.90
CA THR A 37 3.44 4.70 -16.34
C THR A 37 4.45 4.11 -17.32
N ASP A 38 5.34 4.95 -17.85
CA ASP A 38 6.51 4.60 -18.65
C ASP A 38 7.74 4.17 -17.81
N ARG A 39 7.67 4.33 -16.48
CA ARG A 39 8.75 3.98 -15.55
C ARG A 39 8.65 2.55 -15.06
N GLN A 40 9.77 1.96 -14.66
CA GLN A 40 9.78 0.66 -13.99
C GLN A 40 9.26 0.76 -12.55
N SER A 41 8.58 -0.28 -12.09
CA SER A 41 8.17 -0.43 -10.70
C SER A 41 9.38 -0.65 -9.80
N SER A 42 9.50 0.13 -8.72
CA SER A 42 10.55 -0.06 -7.71
C SER A 42 10.34 -1.30 -6.83
N LEU A 43 9.11 -1.83 -6.79
CA LEU A 43 8.75 -2.96 -5.93
C LEU A 43 8.57 -4.27 -6.71
N ALA A 44 8.18 -4.18 -7.99
CA ALA A 44 7.94 -5.34 -8.85
C ALA A 44 8.88 -5.28 -10.07
N PRO A 45 10.12 -5.80 -9.97
CA PRO A 45 11.08 -5.79 -11.07
C PRO A 45 10.53 -6.36 -12.39
N GLY A 46 10.81 -5.71 -13.51
CA GLY A 46 10.32 -6.15 -14.83
C GLY A 46 8.83 -5.86 -15.08
N ARG A 47 8.21 -5.00 -14.26
CA ARG A 47 6.86 -4.46 -14.48
C ARG A 47 6.92 -2.93 -14.54
N PHE A 48 6.05 -2.33 -15.34
CA PHE A 48 5.87 -0.88 -15.31
C PHE A 48 5.22 -0.43 -13.99
N ALA A 49 5.56 0.76 -13.50
CA ALA A 49 4.95 1.33 -12.31
C ALA A 49 3.47 1.65 -12.58
N ARG A 50 2.63 1.38 -11.59
CA ARG A 50 1.20 1.69 -11.63
C ARG A 50 0.95 3.20 -11.46
N ARG A 51 -0.18 3.70 -11.97
CA ARG A 51 -0.58 5.10 -11.81
C ARG A 51 -1.34 5.29 -10.51
N TRP A 52 -0.78 6.04 -9.57
CA TRP A 52 -1.41 6.28 -8.27
C TRP A 52 -1.88 7.73 -8.14
N MET A 53 -3.08 7.91 -7.62
CA MET A 53 -3.59 9.20 -7.18
C MET A 53 -3.51 9.28 -5.66
N SER A 54 -2.94 10.36 -5.12
CA SER A 54 -3.01 10.62 -3.67
C SER A 54 -4.41 11.07 -3.30
N VAL A 55 -4.98 10.42 -2.29
CA VAL A 55 -6.25 10.81 -1.67
C VAL A 55 -5.89 11.50 -0.37
N THR A 56 -5.78 12.83 -0.39
CA THR A 56 -5.55 13.66 0.79
C THR A 56 -6.51 14.84 0.76
N SER A 57 -7.12 15.16 1.91
CA SER A 57 -8.00 16.33 2.07
C SER A 57 -7.26 17.58 2.56
N GLY A 58 -5.96 17.50 2.83
CA GLY A 58 -5.15 18.63 3.32
C GLY A 58 -3.67 18.30 3.48
N GLY A 59 -2.79 19.28 3.19
CA GLY A 59 -1.33 19.14 3.27
C GLY A 59 -0.65 18.81 1.92
N ARG A 60 0.68 18.62 1.95
CA ARG A 60 1.47 18.34 0.74
C ARG A 60 1.36 16.87 0.36
N SER A 61 0.75 16.59 -0.78
CA SER A 61 0.71 15.25 -1.39
C SER A 61 2.14 14.73 -1.65
N VAL A 62 2.44 13.54 -1.14
CA VAL A 62 3.69 12.82 -1.42
C VAL A 62 3.42 11.80 -2.51
N PRO A 63 4.14 11.82 -3.65
CA PRO A 63 3.97 10.81 -4.70
C PRO A 63 4.23 9.39 -4.18
N ALA A 64 3.39 8.44 -4.57
CA ALA A 64 3.48 7.04 -4.13
C ALA A 64 4.87 6.43 -4.41
N GLU A 65 5.50 6.81 -5.53
CA GLU A 65 6.82 6.31 -5.92
C GLU A 65 7.92 6.75 -4.95
N LYS A 66 7.78 7.93 -4.31
CA LYS A 66 8.74 8.37 -3.28
C LYS A 66 8.67 7.51 -2.04
N ILE A 67 7.46 7.07 -1.66
CA ILE A 67 7.30 6.14 -0.54
C ILE A 67 7.78 4.75 -0.94
N ALA A 68 7.36 4.26 -2.11
CA ALA A 68 7.72 2.94 -2.61
C ALA A 68 9.24 2.75 -2.76
N ALA A 69 9.99 3.79 -3.14
CA ALA A 69 11.45 3.75 -3.24
C ALA A 69 12.16 3.50 -1.90
N ARG A 70 11.47 3.70 -0.77
CA ARG A 70 11.99 3.44 0.58
C ARG A 70 11.61 2.04 1.09
N LEU A 71 10.73 1.31 0.42
CA LEU A 71 10.25 0.02 0.90
C LEU A 71 11.11 -1.10 0.33
N ARG A 72 11.49 -2.05 1.20
CA ARG A 72 12.05 -3.34 0.79
C ARG A 72 11.11 -4.44 1.22
N ILE A 73 10.71 -5.25 0.23
CA ILE A 73 9.76 -6.35 0.36
C ILE A 73 10.31 -7.50 -0.48
N ASN A 74 10.00 -8.74 -0.10
CA ASN A 74 10.32 -9.90 -0.92
C ASN A 74 9.79 -9.69 -2.37
N PRO A 75 10.66 -9.75 -3.40
CA PRO A 75 10.25 -9.45 -4.78
C PRO A 75 9.18 -10.38 -5.32
N GLU A 76 9.21 -11.67 -4.97
CA GLU A 76 8.21 -12.65 -5.42
C GLU A 76 6.83 -12.31 -4.87
N PHE A 77 6.75 -11.95 -3.58
CA PHE A 77 5.51 -11.47 -2.98
C PHE A 77 5.02 -10.19 -3.67
N ALA A 78 5.91 -9.23 -3.95
CA ALA A 78 5.54 -7.99 -4.62
C ALA A 78 5.01 -8.21 -6.05
N GLN A 79 5.57 -9.17 -6.79
CA GLN A 79 5.03 -9.60 -8.11
C GLN A 79 3.62 -10.16 -7.98
N LYS A 80 3.41 -11.09 -7.04
CA LYS A 80 2.08 -11.67 -6.78
C LYS A 80 1.06 -10.60 -6.42
N VAL A 81 1.44 -9.63 -5.58
CA VAL A 81 0.56 -8.50 -5.26
C VAL A 81 0.30 -7.64 -6.50
N TYR A 82 1.32 -7.30 -7.29
CA TYR A 82 1.17 -6.50 -8.51
C TYR A 82 0.13 -7.09 -9.48
N ASP A 83 0.10 -8.41 -9.62
CA ASP A 83 -0.82 -9.15 -10.49
C ASP A 83 -2.26 -9.19 -9.93
N THR A 84 -2.44 -8.93 -8.63
CA THR A 84 -3.76 -8.84 -7.99
C THR A 84 -4.41 -7.46 -8.06
N LEU A 85 -3.63 -6.41 -8.40
CA LEU A 85 -4.08 -5.03 -8.38
C LEU A 85 -5.02 -4.71 -9.54
N GLN A 86 -6.10 -4.00 -9.24
CA GLN A 86 -7.08 -3.49 -10.21
C GLN A 86 -7.37 -2.01 -9.95
N PRO A 87 -7.77 -1.22 -10.98
CA PRO A 87 -8.20 0.16 -10.77
C PRO A 87 -9.20 0.28 -9.61
N GLY A 88 -9.02 1.29 -8.76
CA GLY A 88 -9.74 1.44 -7.50
C GLY A 88 -9.11 0.73 -6.29
N THR A 89 -8.05 -0.07 -6.49
CA THR A 89 -7.28 -0.62 -5.35
C THR A 89 -6.76 0.54 -4.49
N THR A 90 -6.98 0.45 -3.19
CA THR A 90 -6.52 1.45 -2.22
C THR A 90 -5.29 0.94 -1.48
N VAL A 91 -4.27 1.78 -1.37
CA VAL A 91 -3.11 1.57 -0.50
C VAL A 91 -3.17 2.58 0.63
N ILE A 92 -3.06 2.06 1.85
CA ILE A 92 -3.01 2.87 3.07
C ILE A 92 -1.63 2.66 3.70
N ILE A 93 -0.95 3.75 3.98
CA ILE A 93 0.34 3.78 4.67
C ILE A 93 0.11 4.56 5.95
N THR A 94 0.55 4.00 7.07
CA THR A 94 0.47 4.67 8.36
C THR A 94 1.60 4.22 9.25
N ASP A 95 2.11 5.15 10.06
CA ASP A 95 3.05 4.85 11.13
C ASP A 95 2.34 4.46 12.44
N GLN A 96 1.00 4.52 12.46
CA GLN A 96 0.21 4.09 13.61
C GLN A 96 0.30 2.58 13.83
N PRO A 97 0.28 2.13 15.09
CA PRO A 97 0.26 0.70 15.38
C PRO A 97 -1.02 0.08 14.81
N VAL A 98 -0.87 -1.03 14.10
CA VAL A 98 -2.00 -1.87 13.68
C VAL A 98 -2.56 -2.55 14.93
N VAL A 99 -3.56 -1.94 15.57
CA VAL A 99 -4.30 -2.57 16.67
C VAL A 99 -5.23 -3.62 16.07
N ARG A 100 -4.93 -4.89 16.30
CA ARG A 100 -5.93 -5.95 16.10
C ARG A 100 -6.73 -6.07 17.39
N SER A 101 -7.85 -5.35 17.51
CA SER A 101 -8.83 -5.73 18.53
C SER A 101 -9.41 -7.09 18.11
N ARG A 102 -8.97 -8.18 18.75
CA ARG A 102 -9.79 -9.39 18.85
C ARG A 102 -10.72 -9.17 20.04
N GLY A 103 -11.72 -8.32 19.88
CA GLY A 103 -12.64 -7.99 20.96
C GLY A 103 -13.75 -7.10 20.43
N ASN A 104 -14.92 -7.72 20.26
CA ASN A 104 -16.22 -7.14 19.90
C ASN A 104 -16.17 -5.95 18.95
N ALA A 105 -16.32 -6.25 17.65
CA ALA A 105 -16.91 -5.29 16.74
C ALA A 105 -18.26 -4.87 17.34
N ALA A 106 -18.38 -3.60 17.75
CA ALA A 106 -19.65 -3.06 18.16
C ALA A 106 -20.60 -3.18 16.97
N ILE A 107 -21.65 -3.98 17.13
CA ILE A 107 -22.80 -3.95 16.23
C ILE A 107 -23.41 -2.56 16.42
N LEU A 108 -23.39 -1.76 15.37
CA LEU A 108 -24.21 -0.56 15.29
C LEU A 108 -25.62 -1.05 14.97
N GLU A 109 -26.43 -1.26 16.00
CA GLU A 109 -27.88 -1.34 15.87
C GLU A 109 -28.41 0.07 15.51
N GLY A 110 -29.32 0.13 14.55
CA GLY A 110 -30.04 1.34 14.15
C GLY A 110 -31.27 1.59 15.00
#